data_AF-A0A7J6VEM5-F1
#
_entry.id   AF-A0A7J6VEM5-F1
#
_cell.length_a   1.000
_cell.length_b   1.000
_cell.length_c   1.000
_cell.angle_alpha   90.00
_cell.angle_beta   90.00
_cell.angle_gamma   90.00
#
_symmetry.space_group_name_H-M   'P 1'
#
loop_
_entity.id
_entity.type
_entity.pdbx_description
1 polymer ?
#
loop_
_entity_poly.entity_id
_entity_poly.type
_entity_poly.pdbx_seq_one_letter_code
_entity_poly.pdbx_strand_id
1 'polypeptide(L)'
;MEKSKNPLYWINLMVSEPFYFFHFLAFFSYFVVRISSSHILSSEFATHLLRREFQAFLAFLVLLFVKIVREETWEGFVADTLFYGKGFLIVVSLVMDYHLALCYGIGFFVIYALTQQPPYQGLGMNPAPSTY
;
A
#
# COMPACT_ATOMS: atom_id res chain seq x y z
N MET A 1 16.97 -11.96 -12.32
CA MET A 1 15.64 -12.48 -12.70
C MET A 1 15.02 -13.41 -11.65
N GLU A 2 15.80 -14.24 -10.92
CA GLU A 2 15.25 -15.10 -9.85
C GLU A 2 14.87 -14.35 -8.55
N LYS A 3 15.66 -13.34 -8.17
CA LYS A 3 15.48 -12.60 -6.92
C LYS A 3 14.12 -11.89 -6.80
N SER A 4 13.60 -11.33 -7.90
CA SER A 4 12.32 -10.60 -7.93
C SER A 4 11.10 -11.52 -7.88
N LYS A 5 11.26 -12.84 -8.09
CA LYS A 5 10.18 -13.83 -7.94
C LYS A 5 10.06 -14.35 -6.49
N ASN A 6 11.04 -14.06 -5.63
CA ASN A 6 11.09 -14.59 -4.27
C ASN A 6 10.28 -13.70 -3.29
N PRO A 7 9.25 -14.24 -2.60
CA PRO A 7 8.49 -13.50 -1.59
C PRO A 7 9.35 -12.91 -0.47
N LEU A 8 10.37 -13.64 0.00
CA LEU A 8 11.23 -13.21 1.11
C LEU A 8 12.06 -11.97 0.72
N TYR A 9 12.44 -11.86 -0.54
CA TYR A 9 13.12 -10.67 -1.04
C TYR A 9 12.21 -9.43 -0.95
N TRP A 10 10.94 -9.56 -1.31
CA TRP A 10 9.98 -8.46 -1.21
C TRP A 10 9.61 -8.11 0.22
N ILE A 11 9.51 -9.08 1.11
CA ILE A 11 9.34 -8.82 2.56
C ILE A 11 10.54 -8.02 3.08
N ASN A 12 11.77 -8.43 2.73
CA ASN A 12 12.96 -7.69 3.11
C ASN A 12 12.93 -6.26 2.54
N LEU A 13 12.56 -6.10 1.27
CA LEU A 13 12.44 -4.81 0.60
C LEU A 13 11.39 -3.91 1.27
N MET A 14 10.27 -4.47 1.70
CA MET A 14 9.22 -3.75 2.42
C MET A 14 9.68 -3.16 3.76
N VAL A 15 10.64 -3.81 4.40
CA VAL A 15 11.20 -3.38 5.70
C VAL A 15 12.42 -2.48 5.50
N SER A 16 13.26 -2.77 4.51
CA SER A 16 14.53 -2.08 4.31
C SER A 16 14.42 -0.81 3.48
N GLU A 17 13.51 -0.76 2.50
CA GLU A 17 13.33 0.42 1.66
C GLU A 17 12.37 1.42 2.32
N PRO A 18 12.81 2.67 2.57
CA PRO A 18 12.00 3.69 3.22
C PRO A 18 10.66 3.93 2.51
N PHE A 19 10.65 3.89 1.17
CA PHE A 19 9.44 4.06 0.38
C PHE A 19 8.37 3.05 0.78
N TYR A 20 8.67 1.75 0.73
CA TYR A 20 7.69 0.73 1.09
C TYR A 20 7.34 0.81 2.57
N PHE A 21 8.35 0.91 3.43
CA PHE A 21 8.17 0.94 4.88
C PHE A 21 7.19 2.03 5.33
N PHE A 22 7.38 3.28 4.88
CA PHE A 22 6.51 4.37 5.29
C PHE A 22 5.08 4.25 4.73
N HIS A 23 4.90 3.69 3.53
CA HIS A 23 3.55 3.42 3.02
C HIS A 23 2.83 2.35 3.83
N PHE A 24 3.52 1.27 4.20
CA PHE A 24 2.96 0.25 5.08
C PHE A 24 2.65 0.82 6.46
N LEU A 25 3.56 1.62 7.03
CA LEU A 25 3.34 2.27 8.32
C LEU A 25 2.13 3.21 8.27
N ALA A 26 1.97 4.00 7.21
CA ALA A 26 0.80 4.84 6.99
C ALA A 26 -0.48 4.01 6.86
N PHE A 27 -0.43 2.84 6.23
CA PHE A 27 -1.58 1.94 6.16
C PHE A 27 -1.96 1.35 7.51
N PHE A 28 -0.99 0.84 8.27
CA PHE A 28 -1.26 0.26 9.58
C PHE A 28 -1.64 1.29 10.64
N SER A 29 -1.22 2.56 10.50
CA SER A 29 -1.62 3.63 11.41
C SER A 29 -3.14 3.85 11.43
N TYR A 30 -3.85 3.50 10.35
CA TYR A 30 -5.31 3.56 10.30
C TYR A 30 -5.97 2.73 11.39
N PHE A 31 -5.45 1.53 11.71
CA PHE A 31 -6.01 0.71 12.78
C PHE A 31 -5.91 1.40 14.14
N VAL A 32 -4.80 2.09 14.40
CA VAL A 32 -4.63 2.89 15.62
C VAL A 32 -5.69 3.98 15.68
N VAL A 33 -5.86 4.75 14.60
CA VAL A 33 -6.87 5.81 14.51
C VAL A 33 -8.29 5.24 14.69
N ARG A 34 -8.58 4.08 14.08
CA ARG A 34 -9.88 3.41 14.14
C ARG A 34 -10.23 2.93 15.55
N ILE A 35 -9.26 2.36 16.26
CA ILE A 35 -9.42 1.93 17.65
C ILE A 35 -9.58 3.14 18.56
N SER A 36 -8.73 4.16 18.41
CA SER A 36 -8.78 5.37 19.22
C SER A 36 -10.09 6.15 19.05
N SER A 37 -10.66 6.18 17.85
CA SER A 37 -11.92 6.88 17.57
C SER A 37 -13.18 6.06 17.88
N SER A 38 -13.05 4.75 18.18
CA SER A 38 -14.18 3.82 18.32
C SER A 38 -15.24 4.25 19.34
N HIS A 39 -14.86 4.97 20.39
CA HIS A 39 -15.75 5.46 21.44
C HIS A 39 -16.58 6.69 21.03
N ILE A 40 -16.17 7.40 19.98
CA ILE A 40 -16.81 8.63 19.48
C ILE A 40 -17.82 8.29 18.37
N LEU A 41 -17.62 7.17 17.68
CA LEU A 41 -18.47 6.77 16.56
C LEU A 41 -19.80 6.20 17.04
N SER A 42 -20.90 6.62 16.40
CA SER A 42 -22.20 5.97 16.61
C SER A 42 -22.17 4.52 16.10
N SER A 43 -23.00 3.66 16.68
CA SER A 43 -23.05 2.23 16.33
C SER A 43 -23.39 2.00 14.85
N GLU A 44 -24.31 2.78 14.29
CA GLU A 44 -24.68 2.71 12.87
C GLU A 44 -23.51 3.08 11.96
N PHE A 45 -22.85 4.19 12.26
CA PHE A 45 -21.70 4.67 11.49
C PHE A 45 -20.51 3.70 11.57
N ALA A 46 -20.23 3.16 12.75
CA ALA A 46 -19.19 2.15 12.95
C ALA A 46 -19.46 0.88 12.12
N THR A 47 -20.72 0.46 12.00
CA THR A 47 -21.11 -0.72 11.21
C THR A 47 -20.95 -0.47 9.71
N HIS A 48 -21.35 0.71 9.23
CA HIS A 48 -21.14 1.10 7.83
C HIS A 48 -19.64 1.18 7.48
N LEU A 49 -18.80 1.71 8.38
CA LEU A 49 -17.35 1.71 8.20
C LEU A 49 -16.78 0.29 8.17
N LEU A 50 -17.16 -0.57 9.11
CA LEU A 50 -16.74 -1.99 9.12
C LEU A 50 -17.06 -2.70 7.80
N ARG A 51 -18.23 -2.41 7.21
CA ARG A 51 -18.59 -2.98 5.90
C ARG A 51 -17.64 -2.53 4.79
N ARG A 52 -17.22 -1.26 4.78
CA ARG A 52 -16.25 -0.73 3.81
C ARG A 52 -14.85 -1.29 4.04
N GLU A 53 -14.43 -1.40 5.30
CA GLU A 53 -13.17 -2.03 5.70
C GLU A 53 -13.12 -3.50 5.24
N PHE A 54 -14.21 -4.24 5.46
CA PHE A 54 -14.32 -5.64 5.00
C PHE A 54 -14.37 -5.75 3.47
N GLN A 55 -15.07 -4.85 2.79
CA GLN A 55 -15.05 -4.78 1.33
C GLN A 55 -13.63 -4.55 0.79
N ALA A 56 -12.83 -3.72 1.47
CA ALA A 56 -11.45 -3.50 1.08
C ALA A 56 -10.57 -4.72 1.33
N PHE A 57 -10.77 -5.42 2.44
CA PHE A 57 -10.13 -6.70 2.70
C PHE A 57 -10.45 -7.73 1.61
N LEU A 58 -11.72 -7.84 1.19
CA LEU A 58 -12.13 -8.70 0.07
C LEU A 58 -11.45 -8.30 -1.24
N ALA A 59 -11.32 -7.00 -1.53
CA ALA A 59 -10.62 -6.53 -2.72
C ALA A 59 -9.12 -6.92 -2.70
N PHE A 60 -8.45 -6.85 -1.54
CA PHE A 60 -7.09 -7.35 -1.40
C PHE A 60 -6.99 -8.86 -1.64
N LEU A 61 -7.97 -9.64 -1.17
CA LEU A 61 -8.01 -11.08 -1.47
C LEU A 61 -8.19 -11.34 -2.98
N VAL A 62 -8.99 -10.54 -3.68
CA VAL A 62 -9.14 -10.62 -5.13
C VAL A 62 -7.81 -10.29 -5.83
N LEU A 63 -7.12 -9.22 -5.44
CA LEU A 63 -5.79 -8.88 -5.99
C LEU A 63 -4.79 -10.02 -5.77
N LEU A 64 -4.79 -10.63 -4.58
CA LEU A 64 -3.94 -11.79 -4.28
C LEU A 64 -4.29 -12.99 -5.17
N PHE A 65 -5.58 -13.27 -5.38
CA PHE A 65 -6.02 -14.34 -6.25
C PHE A 65 -5.62 -14.08 -7.71
N VAL A 66 -5.83 -12.86 -8.21
CA VAL A 66 -5.43 -12.43 -9.56
C VAL A 66 -3.93 -12.64 -9.75
N LYS A 67 -3.12 -12.23 -8.78
CA LYS A 67 -1.68 -12.45 -8.81
C LYS A 67 -1.32 -13.93 -8.96
N ILE A 68 -1.94 -14.82 -8.18
CA ILE A 68 -1.68 -16.27 -8.24
C ILE A 68 -2.07 -16.83 -9.62
N VAL A 69 -3.25 -16.48 -10.11
CA VAL A 69 -3.80 -17.01 -11.37
C VAL A 69 -3.06 -16.48 -12.59
N ARG A 70 -2.67 -15.20 -12.58
CA ARG A 70 -1.97 -14.55 -13.70
C ARG A 70 -0.45 -14.69 -13.64
N GLU A 71 0.07 -15.34 -12.60
CA GLU A 71 1.50 -15.43 -12.33
C GLU A 71 2.19 -14.05 -12.39
N GLU A 72 1.51 -13.01 -11.91
CA GLU A 72 2.00 -11.63 -11.98
C GLU A 72 3.31 -11.47 -11.21
N THR A 73 4.15 -10.55 -11.68
CA THR A 73 5.37 -10.21 -10.98
C THR A 73 5.01 -9.60 -9.63
N TRP A 74 5.84 -9.90 -8.62
CA TRP A 74 5.68 -9.31 -7.30
C TRP A 74 5.75 -7.77 -7.32
N GLU A 75 6.48 -7.20 -8.27
CA GLU A 75 6.57 -5.76 -8.47
C GLU A 75 5.22 -5.15 -8.88
N GLY A 76 4.55 -5.74 -9.87
CA GLY A 76 3.21 -5.31 -10.29
C GLY A 76 2.20 -5.46 -9.15
N PHE A 77 2.20 -6.62 -8.50
CA PHE A 77 1.31 -6.88 -7.36
C PHE A 77 1.50 -5.88 -6.22
N VAL A 78 2.76 -5.56 -5.86
CA VAL A 78 3.06 -4.59 -4.80
C VAL A 78 2.64 -3.19 -5.21
N ALA A 79 2.88 -2.78 -6.46
CA ALA A 79 2.44 -1.48 -6.97
C ALA A 79 0.92 -1.32 -6.90
N ASP A 80 0.17 -2.32 -7.38
CA ASP A 80 -1.30 -2.31 -7.37
C ASP A 80 -1.85 -2.32 -5.94
N THR A 81 -1.26 -3.13 -5.06
CA THR A 81 -1.62 -3.20 -3.63
C THR A 81 -1.41 -1.86 -2.94
N LEU A 82 -0.28 -1.19 -3.18
CA LEU A 82 0.02 0.11 -2.59
C LEU A 82 -0.89 1.22 -3.14
N PHE A 83 -1.15 1.22 -4.44
CA PHE A 83 -2.07 2.17 -5.07
C PHE A 83 -3.48 2.03 -4.48
N TYR A 84 -3.98 0.80 -4.44
CA TYR A 84 -5.27 0.48 -3.84
C TYR A 84 -5.32 0.88 -2.36
N GLY A 85 -4.29 0.54 -1.58
CA GLY A 85 -4.20 0.89 -0.16
C GLY A 85 -4.23 2.39 0.11
N LYS A 86 -3.50 3.20 -0.66
CA LYS A 86 -3.54 4.67 -0.58
C LYS A 86 -4.94 5.21 -0.83
N GLY A 87 -5.56 4.76 -1.94
CA GLY A 87 -6.90 5.20 -2.31
C GLY A 87 -7.94 4.83 -1.25
N PHE A 88 -7.88 3.59 -0.76
CA PHE A 88 -8.73 3.13 0.34
C PHE A 88 -8.58 3.99 1.58
N LEU A 89 -7.35 4.27 2.01
CA LEU A 89 -7.09 5.11 3.19
C LEU A 89 -7.67 6.51 3.04
N ILE A 90 -7.44 7.16 1.90
CA ILE A 90 -8.01 8.50 1.67
C ILE A 90 -9.54 8.45 1.71
N VAL A 91 -10.16 7.46 1.06
CA VAL A 91 -11.63 7.33 1.04
C VAL A 91 -12.19 7.05 2.42
N VAL A 92 -11.62 6.10 3.17
CA VAL A 92 -12.14 5.73 4.49
C VAL A 92 -11.89 6.84 5.52
N SER A 93 -10.74 7.53 5.43
CA SER A 93 -10.48 8.71 6.23
C SER A 93 -11.44 9.84 5.90
N LEU A 94 -11.78 10.07 4.62
CA LEU A 94 -12.75 11.09 4.23
C LEU A 94 -14.15 10.80 4.77
N VAL A 95 -14.55 9.52 4.80
CA VAL A 95 -15.82 9.11 5.42
C VAL A 95 -15.79 9.39 6.92
N MET A 96 -14.66 9.15 7.60
CA MET A 96 -14.50 9.40 9.03
C MET A 96 -14.46 10.90 9.37
N ASP A 97 -13.55 11.64 8.76
CA ASP A 97 -13.28 13.05 9.04
C ASP A 97 -12.42 13.69 7.92
N TYR A 98 -12.81 14.87 7.43
CA TYR A 98 -12.08 15.54 6.35
C TYR A 98 -10.66 15.98 6.74
N HIS A 99 -10.42 16.40 7.98
CA HIS A 99 -9.08 16.73 8.46
C HIS A 99 -8.20 15.49 8.51
N LEU A 100 -8.74 14.33 8.90
CA LEU A 100 -8.00 13.08 8.86
C LEU A 100 -7.60 12.70 7.42
N ALA A 101 -8.50 12.85 6.45
CA ALA A 101 -8.20 12.62 5.04
C ALA A 101 -7.10 13.56 4.53
N LEU A 102 -7.15 14.83 4.92
CA LEU A 102 -6.14 15.82 4.60
C LEU A 102 -4.78 15.46 5.22
N CYS A 103 -4.76 15.01 6.48
CA CYS A 103 -3.55 14.53 7.15
C CYS A 103 -2.91 13.34 6.42
N TYR A 104 -3.70 12.35 6.00
CA TYR A 104 -3.19 11.24 5.19
C TYR A 104 -2.70 11.70 3.80
N GLY A 105 -3.41 12.64 3.17
CA GLY A 105 -2.98 13.25 1.91
C GLY A 105 -1.62 13.93 2.01
N ILE A 106 -1.44 14.79 3.03
CA ILE A 106 -0.15 15.42 3.33
C ILE A 106 0.90 14.37 3.68
N GLY A 107 0.55 13.35 4.48
CA GLY A 107 1.45 12.26 4.82
C GLY A 107 1.98 11.54 3.59
N PHE A 108 1.12 11.18 2.64
CA PHE A 108 1.56 10.57 1.37
C PHE A 108 2.40 11.52 0.52
N PHE A 109 2.08 12.83 0.52
CA PHE A 109 2.91 13.81 -0.17
C PHE A 109 4.31 13.92 0.44
N VAL A 110 4.41 13.92 1.77
CA VAL A 110 5.70 13.93 2.48
C VAL A 110 6.49 12.65 2.20
N ILE A 111 5.84 11.49 2.24
CA ILE A 111 6.49 10.21 1.88
C ILE A 111 7.01 10.28 0.44
N TYR A 112 6.22 10.78 -0.50
CA TYR A 112 6.66 10.98 -1.89
C TYR A 112 7.86 11.93 -2.01
N ALA A 113 7.86 13.04 -1.27
CA ALA A 113 8.95 14.02 -1.32
C ALA A 113 10.25 13.47 -0.69
N LEU A 114 10.14 12.67 0.37
CA LEU A 114 11.29 12.14 1.13
C LEU A 114 11.81 10.81 0.58
N THR A 115 10.95 10.02 -0.07
CA THR A 115 11.31 8.71 -0.59
C THR A 115 11.11 8.67 -2.09
N GLN A 116 12.23 8.66 -2.82
CA GLN A 116 12.21 8.38 -4.25
C GLN A 116 11.67 6.96 -4.45
N GLN A 117 10.72 6.78 -5.37
CA GLN A 117 10.25 5.44 -5.72
C GLN A 117 11.44 4.63 -6.24
N PRO A 118 11.71 3.43 -5.70
CA PRO A 118 12.85 2.65 -6.13
C PRO A 118 12.75 2.32 -7.63
N PRO A 119 13.88 2.23 -8.36
CA PRO A 119 13.87 1.97 -9.80
C PRO A 119 13.14 0.68 -10.14
N TYR A 120 12.32 0.70 -11.20
CA TYR A 120 11.63 -0.48 -11.71
C TYR A 120 12.64 -1.56 -12.10
N GLN A 121 12.56 -2.74 -11.49
CA GLN A 121 13.55 -3.81 -11.67
C GLN A 121 13.32 -4.65 -12.93
N GLY A 122 12.14 -4.54 -13.56
CA GLY A 122 11.80 -5.25 -14.80
C GLY A 122 12.43 -4.67 -16.07
N LEU A 123 13.04 -3.48 -16.02
CA LEU A 123 13.85 -2.96 -17.13
C LEU A 123 15.25 -3.54 -16.98
N GLY A 124 15.51 -4.66 -17.68
CA GLY A 124 16.86 -5.20 -17.78
C GLY A 124 17.82 -4.11 -18.23
N MET A 125 18.73 -3.68 -17.35
CA MET A 125 19.98 -3.09 -17.79
C MET A 125 20.71 -4.20 -18.55
N ASN A 126 20.49 -4.26 -19.87
CA ASN A 126 21.49 -4.80 -20.76
C ASN A 126 22.74 -3.94 -20.48
N PRO A 127 23.83 -4.51 -19.92
CA PRO A 127 25.08 -3.78 -19.95
C PRO A 127 25.35 -3.49 -21.42
N ALA A 128 25.53 -2.22 -21.76
CA ALA A 128 26.04 -1.84 -23.06
C ALA A 128 27.27 -2.72 -23.33
N PRO A 129 27.42 -3.30 -24.53
CA PRO A 129 28.63 -4.05 -24.84
C PRO A 129 29.79 -3.10 -24.64
N SER A 130 30.66 -3.41 -23.67
CA SER A 130 31.94 -2.75 -23.51
C SER A 130 32.78 -3.10 -24.73
N THR A 131 32.63 -2.31 -25.79
CA THR A 131 33.64 -2.18 -26.84
C THR A 131 34.76 -1.36 -26.24
N TYR A 132 35.79 -2.01 -25.69
CA TYR A 132 37.23 -1.70 -25.81
C TYR A 132 38.03 -2.86 -25.22
#